data_AF-A0A2P2ECY5-F1
#
_entry.id   AF-A0A2P2ECY5-F1
#
_cell.length_a   1.000
_cell.length_b   1.000
_cell.length_c   1.000
_cell.angle_alpha   90.00
_cell.angle_beta   90.00
_cell.angle_gamma   90.00
#
_symmetry.space_group_name_H-M   'P 1'
#
loop_
_entity.id
_entity.type
_entity.pdbx_description
1 polymer ?
#
loop_
_entity_poly.entity_id
_entity_poly.type
_entity_poly.pdbx_seq_one_letter_code
_entity_poly.pdbx_strand_id
1 'polypeptide(L)'
;MSSSYSLGPHFDAFIQEQLASARYASASEVVRAGLRLLEEHEANRHVNALSRAEQLEVLKAEIQRGVDSPKVDGETAMKGLKGRIAKRNVDLAADDTA
;
A
#
# COMPACT_ATOMS: atom_id res chain seq x y z
N MET A 1 -34.84 -11.08 11.53
CA MET A 1 -35.67 -11.27 10.32
C MET A 1 -34.87 -12.08 9.32
N SER A 2 -35.41 -13.18 8.79
CA SER A 2 -34.77 -13.97 7.73
C SER A 2 -35.22 -13.46 6.38
N SER A 3 -34.35 -12.73 5.69
CA SER A 3 -34.56 -12.41 4.28
C SER A 3 -34.12 -13.62 3.45
N SER A 4 -35.03 -14.15 2.63
CA SER A 4 -34.75 -15.27 1.73
C SER A 4 -34.35 -14.72 0.36
N TYR A 5 -33.15 -15.06 -0.10
CA TYR A 5 -32.62 -14.64 -1.40
C TYR A 5 -32.24 -15.89 -2.21
N SER A 6 -32.54 -15.89 -3.50
CA SER A 6 -32.08 -16.94 -4.42
C SER A 6 -30.73 -16.54 -4.99
N LEU A 7 -29.69 -17.32 -4.69
CA LEU A 7 -28.30 -17.03 -5.11
C LEU A 7 -27.94 -17.73 -6.43
N GLY A 8 -28.72 -18.73 -6.84
CA GLY A 8 -28.53 -19.48 -8.07
C GLY A 8 -27.55 -20.65 -7.93
N PRO A 9 -27.47 -21.51 -8.96
CA PRO A 9 -26.93 -22.87 -8.84
C PRO A 9 -25.47 -22.94 -8.38
N HIS A 10 -24.65 -21.97 -8.79
CA HIS A 10 -23.23 -21.91 -8.43
C HIS A 10 -23.03 -21.68 -6.93
N PHE A 11 -23.73 -20.70 -6.37
CA PHE A 11 -23.61 -20.38 -4.95
C PHE A 11 -24.29 -21.41 -4.07
N ASP A 12 -25.37 -22.03 -4.55
CA ASP A 12 -25.99 -23.17 -3.85
C ASP A 12 -25.01 -24.34 -3.74
N ALA A 13 -24.33 -24.70 -4.83
CA ALA A 13 -23.30 -25.75 -4.82
C ALA A 13 -22.14 -25.41 -3.86
N PHE A 14 -21.65 -24.16 -3.90
CA PHE A 14 -20.61 -23.70 -2.98
C PHE A 14 -21.06 -23.78 -1.51
N ILE A 15 -22.27 -23.34 -1.18
CA ILE A 15 -22.81 -23.42 0.18
C ILE A 15 -22.91 -24.88 0.64
N GLN A 16 -23.36 -25.78 -0.23
CA GLN A 16 -23.42 -27.22 0.09
C GLN A 16 -22.04 -27.80 0.37
N GLU A 17 -21.02 -27.43 -0.41
CA GLU A 17 -19.63 -27.83 -0.15
C GLU A 17 -19.11 -27.32 1.19
N GLN A 18 -19.39 -26.05 1.53
CA GLN A 18 -19.00 -25.46 2.81
C GLN A 18 -19.71 -26.13 4.00
N LEU A 19 -20.97 -26.53 3.84
CA LEU A 19 -21.70 -27.31 4.86
C LEU A 19 -21.16 -28.73 4.99
N ALA A 20 -20.84 -29.40 3.88
CA ALA A 20 -20.25 -30.73 3.87
C ALA A 20 -18.88 -30.77 4.55
N SER A 21 -18.13 -29.66 4.52
CA SER A 21 -16.86 -29.52 5.24
C SER A 21 -17.01 -29.47 6.77
N ALA A 22 -18.25 -29.48 7.31
CA ALA A 22 -18.58 -29.32 8.73
C ALA A 22 -18.09 -28.00 9.37
N ARG A 23 -17.61 -27.05 8.56
CA ARG A 23 -17.12 -25.74 9.01
C ARG A 23 -18.25 -24.80 9.43
N TYR A 24 -19.46 -24.99 8.90
CA TYR A 24 -20.61 -24.14 9.15
C TYR A 24 -21.85 -24.99 9.42
N ALA A 25 -22.71 -24.55 10.33
CA ALA A 25 -23.90 -25.28 10.75
C ALA A 25 -25.13 -24.98 9.89
N SER A 26 -25.11 -23.89 9.11
CA SER A 26 -26.23 -23.51 8.24
C SER A 26 -25.82 -22.64 7.05
N ALA A 27 -26.60 -22.68 5.98
CA ALA A 27 -26.41 -21.81 4.81
C ALA A 27 -26.35 -20.33 5.19
N SER A 28 -27.20 -19.89 6.13
CA SER A 28 -27.19 -18.50 6.61
C SER A 28 -25.88 -18.13 7.33
N GLU A 29 -25.20 -19.09 7.94
CA GLU A 29 -23.90 -18.87 8.56
C GLU A 29 -22.79 -18.72 7.52
N VAL A 30 -22.79 -19.55 6.47
CA VAL A 30 -21.88 -19.43 5.32
C VAL A 30 -22.03 -18.05 4.67
N VAL A 31 -23.28 -17.63 4.42
CA VAL A 31 -23.57 -16.32 3.81
C VAL A 31 -23.09 -15.17 4.71
N ARG A 32 -23.35 -15.23 6.02
CA ARG A 32 -22.86 -14.21 6.96
C ARG A 32 -21.33 -14.17 7.01
N ALA A 33 -20.66 -15.32 7.02
CA ALA A 33 -19.21 -15.39 6.98
C ALA A 33 -18.65 -14.77 5.68
N GLY A 34 -19.27 -15.08 4.54
CA GLY A 34 -18.92 -14.48 3.24
C GLY A 34 -19.11 -12.95 3.22
N LEU A 35 -20.22 -12.45 3.77
CA LEU A 35 -20.47 -11.00 3.86
C LEU A 35 -19.47 -10.30 4.78
N ARG A 36 -19.12 -10.88 5.93
CA ARG A 36 -18.08 -10.32 6.81
C ARG A 36 -16.73 -10.20 6.10
N LEU A 37 -16.37 -11.21 5.31
CA LEU A 37 -15.13 -11.19 4.53
C LEU A 37 -15.18 -10.11 3.43
N LEU A 38 -16.34 -9.91 2.81
CA LEU A 38 -16.54 -8.83 1.85
C LEU A 38 -16.44 -7.45 2.51
N GLU A 39 -17.07 -7.26 3.67
CA GLU A 39 -16.98 -6.03 4.47
C GLU A 39 -15.54 -5.72 4.87
N GLU A 40 -14.80 -6.72 5.36
CA GLU A 40 -13.38 -6.56 5.71
C GLU A 40 -12.55 -6.19 4.48
N HIS A 41 -12.78 -6.86 3.34
CA HIS A 41 -12.08 -6.55 2.10
C HIS A 41 -12.41 -5.13 1.60
N GLU A 42 -13.66 -4.68 1.73
CA GLU A 42 -14.07 -3.31 1.40
C GLU A 42 -13.46 -2.27 2.33
N ALA A 43 -13.43 -2.52 3.64
CA ALA A 43 -12.78 -1.66 4.61
C ALA A 43 -11.28 -1.52 4.31
N ASN A 44 -10.60 -2.64 4.04
CA ASN A 44 -9.18 -2.64 3.69
C ASN A 44 -8.92 -1.91 2.37
N ARG A 45 -9.77 -2.10 1.35
CA ARG A 45 -9.67 -1.34 0.09
C ARG A 45 -9.82 0.16 0.32
N HIS A 46 -10.75 0.57 1.18
CA HIS A 46 -10.95 1.98 1.50
C HIS A 46 -9.74 2.59 2.21
N VAL A 47 -9.22 1.94 3.25
CA VAL A 47 -8.01 2.38 3.97
C VAL A 47 -6.82 2.50 3.01
N ASN A 48 -6.59 1.48 2.17
CA ASN A 48 -5.50 1.49 1.19
C ASN A 48 -5.65 2.61 0.15
N ALA A 49 -6.88 2.91 -0.27
CA ALA A 49 -7.15 4.00 -1.20
C ALA A 49 -6.84 5.37 -0.58
N LEU A 50 -7.19 5.58 0.70
CA LEU A 50 -6.85 6.81 1.43
C LEU A 50 -5.34 6.96 1.59
N SER A 51 -4.62 5.92 2.00
CA SER A 51 -3.16 5.96 2.14
C SER A 51 -2.46 6.23 0.82
N ARG A 52 -2.95 5.66 -0.29
CA ARG A 52 -2.42 5.96 -1.63
C ARG A 52 -2.64 7.40 -2.04
N ALA A 53 -3.80 7.98 -1.72
CA ALA A 53 -4.07 9.38 -2.05
C ALA A 53 -3.07 10.32 -1.37
N GLU A 54 -2.77 10.09 -0.08
CA GLU A 54 -1.76 10.86 0.65
C GLU A 54 -0.35 10.69 0.07
N GLN A 55 0.06 9.44 -0.21
CA GLN A 55 1.36 9.15 -0.82
C GLN A 55 1.54 9.83 -2.19
N LEU A 56 0.47 9.91 -2.98
CA LEU A 56 0.50 10.59 -4.27
C LEU A 56 0.72 12.09 -4.12
N GLU A 57 0.14 12.73 -3.10
CA GLU A 57 0.37 14.16 -2.86
C GLU A 57 1.81 14.44 -2.44
N VAL A 58 2.39 13.61 -1.56
CA VAL A 58 3.81 13.70 -1.19
C VAL A 58 4.70 13.52 -2.42
N LEU A 59 4.45 12.47 -3.21
CA LEU A 59 5.24 12.18 -4.40
C LEU A 59 5.14 13.31 -5.45
N LYS A 60 3.95 13.85 -5.68
CA LYS A 60 3.77 15.01 -6.57
C LYS A 60 4.55 16.22 -6.08
N ALA A 61 4.53 16.48 -4.76
CA ALA A 61 5.26 17.60 -4.19
C ALA A 61 6.79 17.43 -4.35
N GLU A 62 7.32 16.22 -4.17
CA GLU A 62 8.75 15.94 -4.38
C GLU A 62 9.16 16.06 -5.84
N ILE A 63 8.33 15.54 -6.76
CA ILE A 63 8.55 15.70 -8.20
C ILE A 63 8.56 17.18 -8.55
N GLN A 64 7.59 17.96 -8.04
CA GLN A 64 7.52 19.39 -8.32
C GLN A 64 8.75 20.14 -7.78
N ARG A 65 9.20 19.84 -6.56
CA ARG A 65 10.45 20.40 -6.02
C ARG A 65 11.65 20.07 -6.90
N GLY A 66 11.72 18.86 -7.44
CA GLY A 66 12.75 18.46 -8.39
C GLY A 66 12.65 19.23 -9.71
N VAL A 67 11.44 19.44 -10.23
CA VAL A 67 11.18 20.21 -11.45
C VAL A 67 11.55 21.69 -11.28
N ASP A 68 11.22 22.27 -10.13
CA ASP A 68 11.53 23.66 -9.79
C ASP A 68 13.02 23.86 -9.42
N SER A 69 13.75 22.77 -9.20
CA SER A 69 15.16 22.84 -8.87
C SER A 69 16.00 23.32 -10.06
N PRO A 70 17.11 24.06 -9.82
CA PRO A 70 18.01 24.45 -10.88
C PRO A 70 18.55 23.23 -11.64
N LYS A 71 18.33 23.22 -12.96
CA LYS A 71 18.91 22.20 -13.83
C LYS A 71 20.41 22.43 -13.91
N VAL A 72 21.17 21.40 -13.59
CA VAL A 72 22.63 21.39 -13.71
C VAL A 72 23.04 20.35 -14.74
N ASP A 73 24.06 20.65 -15.53
CA ASP A 73 24.65 19.65 -16.41
C ASP A 73 25.33 18.56 -15.59
N GLY A 74 25.43 17.35 -16.17
CA GLY A 74 25.95 16.19 -15.46
C GLY A 74 27.41 16.33 -15.00
N GLU A 75 28.22 17.10 -15.73
CA GLU A 75 29.63 17.30 -15.39
C GLU A 75 29.77 18.22 -14.17
N THR A 76 29.06 19.35 -14.16
CA THR A 76 28.99 20.28 -13.04
C THR A 76 28.42 19.60 -11.78
N ALA A 77 27.37 18.79 -11.95
CA ALA A 77 26.79 18.01 -10.85
C ALA A 77 27.81 17.03 -10.25
N MET A 78 28.51 16.28 -11.11
CA MET A 78 29.51 15.29 -10.67
C MET A 78 30.71 15.94 -9.99
N LYS A 79 31.17 17.08 -10.52
CA LYS A 79 32.25 17.86 -9.91
C LYS A 79 31.86 18.38 -8.52
N GLY A 80 30.65 18.92 -8.38
CA GLY A 80 30.11 19.36 -7.09
C GLY A 80 29.99 18.22 -6.07
N LEU A 81 29.52 17.04 -6.51
CA LEU A 81 29.41 15.86 -5.65
C LEU A 81 30.79 15.39 -5.16
N LYS A 82 31.77 15.26 -6.06
CA LYS A 82 33.15 14.88 -5.71
C LYS A 82 33.76 15.86 -4.70
N GLY A 83 33.55 17.16 -4.89
CA GLY A 83 34.01 18.19 -3.96
C GLY A 83 33.38 18.06 -2.56
N ARG A 84 32.08 17.78 -2.48
CA ARG A 84 31.38 17.56 -1.20
C ARG A 84 31.84 16.30 -0.47
N ILE A 85 32.15 15.22 -1.20
CA ILE A 85 32.68 13.98 -0.62
C ILE A 85 34.09 14.22 -0.08
N ALA A 86 34.94 14.89 -0.85
CA ALA A 86 36.29 15.23 -0.42
C ALA A 86 36.28 16.10 0.86
N LYS A 87 35.43 17.12 0.91
CA LYS A 87 35.31 17.99 2.09
C LYS A 87 34.85 17.24 3.34
N ARG A 88 33.84 16.36 3.21
CA ARG A 88 33.35 15.55 4.32
C ARG A 88 34.42 14.63 4.90
N ASN A 89 35.23 14.02 4.03
CA ASN A 89 36.31 13.14 4.48
C ASN A 89 37.43 13.92 5.20
N VAL A 90 37.66 15.17 4.82
CA VAL A 90 38.61 16.06 5.51
C VAL A 90 38.06 16.49 6.86
N ASP A 91 36.77 16.85 6.94
CA ASP A 91 36.13 17.26 8.19
C ASP A 91 36.09 16.10 9.21
N LEU A 92 35.83 14.86 8.75
CA LEU A 92 35.89 13.65 9.57
C LEU A 92 37.32 13.33 10.07
N ALA A 93 38.33 13.53 9.23
CA ALA A 93 39.73 13.28 9.61
C ALA A 93 40.27 14.32 10.61
N ALA A 94 39.69 15.52 10.65
CA ALA A 94 40.05 16.56 11.60
C ALA A 94 39.46 16.31 13.00
N ASP A 95 38.26 15.71 13.08
CA ASP A 95 37.58 15.36 14.34
C ASP A 95 38.25 14.18 15.06
N ASP A 96 38.89 13.26 14.34
CA ASP A 96 39.63 12.10 14.92
C ASP A 96 41.02 12.46 15.50
N THR A 97 41.51 13.68 15.27
CA THR A 97 42.82 14.17 15.75
C THR A 97 42.75 15.12 16.96
N ALA A 98 41.56 15.32 17.52
CA ALA A 98 41.29 16.11 18.74
C ALA A 98 41.04 15.20 19.95
#